data_AF-A0A6C0B7U0-F1
#
_entry.id   AF-A0A6C0B7U0-F1
#
_cell.length_a   1.000
_cell.length_b   1.000
_cell.length_c   1.000
_cell.angle_alpha   90.00
_cell.angle_beta   90.00
_cell.angle_gamma   90.00
#
_symmetry.space_group_name_H-M   'P 1'
#
loop_
_entity.id
_entity.type
_entity.pdbx_description
1 polymer ?
#
loop_
_entity_poly.entity_id
_entity_poly.type
_entity_poly.pdbx_seq_one_letter_code
_entity_poly.pdbx_strand_id
1 'polypeptide(L)'
;MDARIRRFEKERHIVPSIQVNETYQNMSFAPGATLTIPTNYPFVPPLLKVNDIFYVRYLENEFKHLKPFLEQYKIKPYNCCLCCSSITGDWTPCYGIKEVLNEYYHYQNVLELAYKTKLCLEKVDMDDLIHSTIISYLFHI
;
A
#
# COMPACT_ATOMS: atom_id res chain seq x y z
N MET A 1 3.22 9.30 30.94
CA MET A 1 3.54 9.29 29.49
C MET A 1 2.63 8.30 28.79
N ASP A 2 1.83 8.78 27.83
CA ASP A 2 0.87 7.98 27.04
C ASP A 2 1.57 6.77 26.38
N ALA A 3 0.95 5.59 26.43
CA ALA A 3 1.49 4.36 25.85
C ALA A 3 1.67 4.48 24.33
N ARG A 4 0.77 5.21 23.66
CA ARG A 4 0.85 5.56 22.25
C ARG A 4 2.12 6.34 21.95
N ILE A 5 2.39 7.40 22.70
CA ILE A 5 3.58 8.25 22.52
C ILE A 5 4.86 7.42 22.74
N ARG A 6 4.87 6.55 23.75
CA ARG A 6 6.01 5.64 23.99
C ARG A 6 6.28 4.69 22.83
N ARG A 7 5.24 4.11 22.24
CA ARG A 7 5.39 3.21 21.09
C ARG A 7 5.82 3.99 19.85
N PHE A 8 5.20 5.15 19.62
CA PHE A 8 5.53 6.03 18.52
C PHE A 8 7.00 6.47 18.54
N GLU A 9 7.49 6.97 19.67
CA GLU A 9 8.89 7.42 19.80
C GLU A 9 9.90 6.29 19.52
N LYS A 10 9.58 5.04 19.90
CA LYS A 10 10.39 3.88 19.54
C LYS A 10 10.42 3.61 18.03
N GLU A 11 9.30 3.83 17.36
CA GLU A 11 9.15 3.58 15.92
C GLU A 11 9.62 4.76 15.06
N ARG A 12 9.70 5.97 15.62
CA ARG A 12 10.05 7.20 14.91
C ARG A 12 11.40 7.13 14.19
N HIS A 13 12.38 6.49 14.81
CA HIS A 13 13.72 6.31 14.21
C HIS A 13 13.72 5.42 12.95
N ILE A 14 12.66 4.63 12.76
CA ILE A 14 12.53 3.70 11.63
C ILE A 14 12.07 4.45 10.37
N VAL A 15 11.50 5.65 10.50
CA VAL A 15 10.96 6.40 9.36
C VAL A 15 11.50 7.84 9.36
N PRO A 16 12.75 8.03 8.90
CA PRO A 16 13.46 9.31 9.01
C PRO A 16 12.86 10.47 8.18
N SER A 17 11.93 10.19 7.27
CA SER A 17 11.31 11.18 6.37
C SER A 17 9.94 11.71 6.81
N ILE A 18 9.42 11.28 7.97
CA ILE A 18 8.07 11.71 8.39
C ILE A 18 8.09 13.12 8.97
N GLN A 19 7.25 14.00 8.40
CA GLN A 19 6.85 15.25 9.03
C GLN A 19 5.71 14.99 10.00
N VAL A 20 5.97 15.16 11.29
CA VAL A 20 5.00 14.92 12.37
C VAL A 20 4.48 16.26 12.87
N ASN A 21 3.17 16.40 13.05
CA ASN A 21 2.60 17.59 13.69
C ASN A 21 2.83 17.60 15.22
N GLU A 22 2.62 18.75 15.88
CA GLU A 22 2.87 18.91 17.33
C GLU A 22 2.10 17.90 18.21
N THR A 23 0.98 17.37 17.70
CA THR A 23 0.16 16.39 18.43
C THR A 23 0.56 14.94 18.20
N TYR A 24 1.55 14.67 17.34
CA TYR A 24 1.95 13.32 16.92
C TYR A 24 0.79 12.49 16.34
N GLN A 25 -0.22 13.18 15.81
CA GLN A 25 -1.43 12.54 15.31
C GLN A 25 -1.38 12.37 13.81
N ASN A 26 -0.81 13.30 13.04
CA ASN A 26 -0.83 13.25 11.58
C ASN A 26 0.58 13.32 11.01
N MET A 27 0.80 12.50 9.99
CA MET A 27 2.11 12.26 9.40
C MET A 27 2.01 12.17 7.88
N SER A 28 2.73 13.03 7.18
CA SER A 28 2.88 12.95 5.72
C SER A 28 4.19 12.26 5.38
N PHE A 29 4.15 11.29 4.47
CA PHE A 29 5.31 10.46 4.12
C PHE A 29 5.47 10.19 2.62
N ALA A 30 4.45 10.51 1.81
CA ALA A 30 4.51 10.55 0.35
C ALA A 30 3.52 11.61 -0.17
N PRO A 31 3.66 12.08 -1.43
CA PRO A 31 2.71 13.03 -2.01
C PRO A 31 1.27 12.53 -1.92
N GLY A 32 0.40 13.31 -1.28
CA GLY A 32 -1.01 12.95 -1.07
C GLY A 32 -1.27 11.85 -0.03
N ALA A 33 -0.24 11.21 0.55
CA ALA A 33 -0.39 10.14 1.53
C ALA A 33 -0.21 10.66 2.96
N THR A 34 -1.22 10.42 3.80
CA THR A 34 -1.25 10.84 5.21
C THR A 34 -1.59 9.68 6.13
N LEU A 35 -0.84 9.53 7.21
CA LEU A 35 -1.08 8.55 8.27
C LEU A 35 -1.54 9.27 9.54
N THR A 36 -2.66 8.85 10.11
CA THR A 36 -3.19 9.37 11.36
C THR A 36 -3.11 8.33 12.48
N ILE A 37 -2.47 8.64 13.60
CA ILE A 37 -2.35 7.76 14.76
C ILE A 37 -3.52 8.00 15.73
N PRO A 38 -4.43 7.02 15.91
CA PRO A 38 -5.55 7.18 16.83
C PRO A 38 -5.07 7.24 18.29
N THR A 39 -5.90 7.81 19.17
CA THR A 39 -5.61 7.87 20.61
C THR A 39 -5.46 6.49 21.25
N ASN A 40 -6.14 5.47 20.72
CA ASN A 40 -6.13 4.10 21.22
C ASN A 40 -5.03 3.22 20.61
N TYR A 41 -4.10 3.79 19.83
CA TYR A 41 -2.95 3.05 19.30
C TYR A 41 -2.09 2.48 20.46
N PRO A 42 -1.61 1.22 20.39
CA PRO A 42 -1.61 0.31 19.24
C PRO A 42 -2.79 -0.66 19.16
N PHE A 43 -3.84 -0.50 19.97
CA PHE A 43 -5.01 -1.40 19.94
C PHE A 43 -5.98 -1.12 18.79
N VAL A 44 -5.78 0.00 18.09
CA VAL A 44 -6.49 0.40 16.88
C VAL A 44 -5.46 0.75 15.82
N PRO A 45 -5.64 0.32 14.54
CA PRO A 45 -4.69 0.61 13.48
C PRO A 45 -4.57 2.13 13.23
N PRO A 46 -3.40 2.59 12.77
CA PRO A 46 -3.28 3.87 12.10
C PRO A 46 -4.28 4.00 10.95
N LEU A 47 -4.80 5.21 10.74
CA LEU A 47 -5.66 5.52 9.61
C LEU A 47 -4.80 6.05 8.46
N LEU A 48 -4.71 5.32 7.37
CA LEU A 48 -4.00 5.74 6.16
C LEU A 48 -4.98 6.32 5.14
N LYS A 49 -4.63 7.48 4.58
CA LYS A 49 -5.34 8.11 3.46
C LYS A 49 -4.38 8.45 2.33
N VAL A 50 -4.87 8.36 1.10
CA VAL A 50 -4.18 8.76 -0.12
C VAL A 50 -5.13 9.66 -0.91
N ASN A 51 -4.72 10.90 -1.19
CA ASN A 51 -5.54 11.93 -1.83
C ASN A 51 -6.92 12.07 -1.15
N ASP A 52 -6.90 12.17 0.20
CA ASP A 52 -8.08 12.23 1.07
C ASP A 52 -9.02 11.01 1.07
N ILE A 53 -8.68 9.95 0.34
CA ILE A 53 -9.44 8.68 0.30
C ILE A 53 -8.80 7.68 1.26
N PHE A 54 -9.62 6.97 2.05
CA PHE A 54 -9.13 5.89 2.91
C PHE A 54 -8.41 4.81 2.10
N TYR A 55 -7.27 4.34 2.62
CA TYR A 55 -6.33 3.50 1.89
C TYR A 55 -6.94 2.26 1.24
N VAL A 56 -7.74 1.49 1.99
CA VAL A 56 -8.41 0.29 1.45
C VAL A 56 -9.30 0.64 0.25
N ARG A 57 -10.11 1.70 0.35
CA ARG A 57 -10.97 2.17 -0.74
C ARG A 57 -10.17 2.72 -1.91
N TYR A 58 -9.06 3.40 -1.63
CA TYR A 58 -8.14 3.87 -2.66
C TYR A 58 -7.57 2.68 -3.45
N LEU A 59 -7.08 1.63 -2.76
CA LEU A 59 -6.58 0.42 -3.42
C LEU A 59 -7.69 -0.26 -4.23
N GLU A 60 -8.90 -0.42 -3.68
CA GLU A 60 -10.03 -1.00 -4.42
C GLU A 60 -10.31 -0.27 -5.73
N ASN A 61 -10.27 1.07 -5.72
CA ASN A 61 -10.46 1.88 -6.93
C ASN A 61 -9.35 1.65 -7.95
N GLU A 62 -8.08 1.69 -7.52
CA GLU A 62 -6.92 1.49 -8.40
C GLU A 62 -6.92 0.08 -9.02
N PHE A 63 -7.12 -0.95 -8.18
CA PHE A 63 -7.18 -2.33 -8.63
C PHE A 63 -8.37 -2.62 -9.54
N LYS A 64 -9.51 -1.93 -9.37
CA LYS A 64 -10.66 -2.07 -10.27
C LYS A 64 -10.32 -1.70 -11.71
N HIS A 65 -9.47 -0.69 -11.94
CA HIS A 65 -9.06 -0.27 -13.28
C HIS A 65 -8.05 -1.23 -13.93
N LEU A 66 -7.25 -1.92 -13.10
CA LEU A 66 -6.26 -2.90 -13.54
C LEU A 66 -6.79 -4.33 -13.59
N LYS A 67 -7.97 -4.60 -13.01
CA LYS A 67 -8.56 -5.92 -12.86
C LYS A 67 -8.49 -6.79 -14.12
N PRO A 68 -8.90 -6.36 -15.33
CA PRO A 68 -8.84 -7.20 -16.52
C PRO A 68 -7.41 -7.64 -16.86
N PHE A 69 -6.44 -6.74 -16.72
CA PHE A 69 -5.02 -7.02 -16.97
C PHE A 69 -4.47 -7.99 -15.92
N LEU A 70 -4.77 -7.77 -14.64
CA LEU A 70 -4.31 -8.63 -13.55
C LEU A 70 -4.91 -10.05 -13.64
N GLU A 71 -6.19 -10.16 -13.99
CA GLU A 71 -6.88 -11.44 -14.18
C GLU A 71 -6.34 -12.21 -15.40
N GLN A 72 -6.12 -11.52 -16.53
CA GLN A 72 -5.55 -12.11 -17.76
C GLN A 72 -4.22 -12.82 -17.49
N TYR A 73 -3.35 -12.19 -16.70
CA TYR A 73 -2.00 -12.72 -16.42
C TYR A 73 -1.86 -13.36 -15.04
N LYS A 74 -2.95 -13.57 -14.30
CA LYS A 74 -2.96 -14.22 -12.97
C LYS A 74 -2.03 -13.55 -11.95
N ILE A 75 -1.87 -12.23 -12.01
CA ILE A 75 -1.02 -11.46 -11.10
C ILE A 75 -1.71 -11.34 -9.73
N LYS A 76 -1.08 -11.90 -8.68
CA LYS A 76 -1.44 -11.65 -7.27
C LYS A 76 -1.02 -10.22 -6.89
N PRO A 77 -1.76 -9.49 -6.03
CA PRO A 77 -2.54 -9.96 -4.88
C PRO A 77 -4.05 -10.04 -5.09
N TYR A 78 -4.55 -9.89 -6.32
CA TYR A 78 -5.98 -9.72 -6.62
C TYR A 78 -6.91 -10.86 -6.13
N ASN A 79 -6.36 -12.03 -5.78
CA ASN A 79 -7.15 -13.17 -5.29
C ASN A 79 -7.56 -13.11 -3.81
N CYS A 80 -7.19 -12.05 -3.07
CA CYS A 80 -7.59 -11.86 -1.67
C CYS A 80 -8.40 -10.57 -1.52
N CYS A 81 -9.40 -10.53 -0.63
CA CYS A 81 -10.05 -9.26 -0.30
C CYS A 81 -8.98 -8.30 0.21
N LEU A 82 -8.79 -7.14 -0.44
CA LEU A 82 -7.86 -6.09 0.02
C LEU A 82 -8.21 -5.64 1.45
N CYS A 83 -9.50 -5.71 1.80
CA CYS A 83 -10.01 -5.50 3.14
C CYS A 83 -9.50 -6.49 4.18
N CYS A 84 -9.14 -7.71 3.78
CA CYS A 84 -8.64 -8.78 4.65
C CYS A 84 -7.13 -8.98 4.54
N SER A 85 -6.50 -8.52 3.46
CA SER A 85 -5.05 -8.66 3.25
C SER A 85 -4.26 -7.41 3.62
N SER A 86 -4.92 -6.26 3.80
CA SER A 86 -4.25 -5.06 4.31
C SER A 86 -3.97 -5.20 5.80
N ILE A 87 -2.82 -4.70 6.25
CA ILE A 87 -2.44 -4.62 7.66
C ILE A 87 -3.47 -3.82 8.46
N THR A 88 -4.11 -2.83 7.84
CA THR A 88 -5.20 -2.08 8.50
C THR A 88 -6.46 -2.92 8.70
N GLY A 89 -6.68 -3.94 7.87
CA GLY A 89 -7.82 -4.86 7.94
C GLY A 89 -7.61 -6.04 8.88
N ASP A 90 -6.39 -6.59 8.92
CA ASP A 90 -5.98 -7.66 9.85
C ASP A 90 -5.06 -7.11 10.96
N TRP A 91 -5.44 -5.96 11.52
CA TRP A 91 -4.60 -5.26 12.47
C TRP A 91 -4.39 -6.06 13.75
N THR A 92 -3.12 -6.17 14.15
CA THR A 92 -2.73 -6.66 15.48
C THR A 92 -1.82 -5.62 16.14
N PRO A 93 -1.84 -5.48 17.48
CA PRO A 93 -0.96 -4.54 18.19
C PRO A 93 0.54 -4.85 18.06
N CYS A 94 0.90 -5.99 17.46
CA CYS A 94 2.27 -6.35 17.15
C CYS A 94 2.80 -5.61 15.91
N TYR A 95 1.92 -5.28 14.96
CA TYR A 95 2.26 -4.44 13.82
C TYR A 95 2.53 -3.00 14.30
N GLY A 96 3.51 -2.36 13.68
CA GLY A 96 3.83 -0.96 13.87
C GLY A 96 3.60 -0.15 12.61
N ILE A 97 3.97 1.13 12.69
CA ILE A 97 3.91 2.07 11.57
C ILE A 97 4.78 1.59 10.41
N LYS A 98 5.93 0.97 10.70
CA LYS A 98 6.84 0.44 9.68
C LYS A 98 6.13 -0.54 8.76
N GLU A 99 5.37 -1.48 9.32
CA GLU A 99 4.67 -2.50 8.54
C GLU A 99 3.59 -1.86 7.67
N VAL A 100 2.82 -0.89 8.20
CA VAL A 100 1.83 -0.12 7.43
C VAL A 100 2.49 0.61 6.24
N LEU A 101 3.63 1.24 6.46
CA LEU A 101 4.35 1.94 5.39
C LEU A 101 4.95 0.98 4.35
N ASN A 102 5.51 -0.16 4.80
CA ASN A 102 6.01 -1.19 3.90
C ASN A 102 4.90 -1.72 2.99
N GLU A 103 3.71 -1.95 3.54
CA GLU A 103 2.54 -2.32 2.75
C GLU A 103 2.17 -1.24 1.74
N TYR A 104 2.13 0.03 2.17
CA TYR A 104 1.88 1.14 1.26
C TYR A 104 2.84 1.13 0.07
N TYR A 105 4.15 1.10 0.33
CA TYR A 105 5.15 1.13 -0.73
C TYR A 105 5.09 -0.12 -1.61
N HIS A 106 4.81 -1.29 -1.03
CA HIS A 106 4.62 -2.51 -1.78
C HIS A 106 3.48 -2.38 -2.80
N TYR A 107 2.29 -1.96 -2.35
CA TYR A 107 1.14 -1.80 -3.24
C TYR A 107 1.33 -0.70 -4.27
N GLN A 108 1.94 0.43 -3.90
CA GLN A 108 2.27 1.50 -4.86
C GLN A 108 3.19 0.99 -5.98
N ASN A 109 4.23 0.24 -5.64
CA ASN A 109 5.15 -0.33 -6.63
C ASN A 109 4.43 -1.33 -7.56
N VAL A 110 3.55 -2.18 -7.01
CA VAL A 110 2.74 -3.12 -7.80
C VAL A 110 1.83 -2.38 -8.77
N LEU A 111 1.11 -1.34 -8.31
CA LEU A 111 0.23 -0.54 -9.14
C LEU A 111 1.01 0.18 -10.25
N GLU A 112 2.11 0.86 -9.90
CA GLU A 112 2.96 1.57 -10.86
C GLU A 112 3.49 0.63 -11.94
N LEU A 113 4.01 -0.54 -11.54
CA LEU A 113 4.52 -1.55 -12.46
C LEU A 113 3.41 -2.08 -13.37
N ALA A 114 2.23 -2.37 -12.84
CA ALA A 114 1.09 -2.85 -13.60
C ALA A 114 0.61 -1.82 -14.63
N TYR A 115 0.47 -0.54 -14.24
CA TYR A 115 0.11 0.54 -15.16
C TYR A 115 1.13 0.70 -16.29
N LYS A 116 2.43 0.78 -15.95
CA LYS A 116 3.50 0.91 -16.95
C LYS A 116 3.54 -0.28 -17.90
N THR A 117 3.45 -1.49 -17.36
CA THR A 117 3.47 -2.71 -18.18
C THR A 117 2.29 -2.75 -19.13
N LYS A 118 1.07 -2.52 -18.63
CA LYS A 118 -0.14 -2.46 -19.44
C LYS A 118 0.00 -1.45 -20.60
N LEU A 119 0.45 -0.23 -20.31
CA LEU A 119 0.65 0.81 -21.32
C LEU A 119 1.73 0.45 -22.36
N CYS A 120 2.78 -0.27 -21.96
CA CYS A 120 3.81 -0.73 -22.88
C CYS A 120 3.27 -1.82 -23.81
N LEU A 121 2.56 -2.81 -23.28
CA LEU A 121 2.02 -3.90 -24.08
C LEU A 121 0.92 -3.43 -25.05
N GLU A 122 0.13 -2.42 -24.68
CA GLU A 122 -0.84 -1.81 -25.59
C GLU A 122 -0.19 -1.07 -26.78
N LYS A 123 1.10 -0.73 -26.69
CA LYS A 123 1.83 0.03 -27.72
C LYS A 123 2.71 -0.83 -28.62
N VAL A 124 2.95 -2.08 -28.26
CA VAL A 124 3.84 -2.96 -29.02
C VAL A 124 3.08 -4.19 -29.47
N ASP A 125 3.09 -4.42 -30.78
CA ASP A 125 2.54 -5.64 -31.36
C ASP A 125 3.53 -6.78 -31.11
N MET A 126 3.27 -7.57 -30.07
CA MET A 126 4.01 -8.79 -29.77
C MET A 126 3.06 -9.95 -29.56
N ASP A 127 3.58 -11.15 -29.78
CA ASP A 127 2.87 -12.40 -29.50
C ASP A 127 2.57 -12.54 -27.99
N ASP A 128 1.43 -13.15 -27.67
CA ASP A 128 0.96 -13.37 -26.30
C ASP A 128 1.94 -14.15 -25.42
N LEU A 129 2.77 -15.02 -26.02
CA LEU A 129 3.81 -15.75 -25.30
C LEU A 129 4.91 -14.82 -24.80
N ILE A 130 5.27 -13.81 -25.59
CA ILE A 130 6.27 -12.81 -25.22
C ILE A 130 5.71 -11.94 -24.09
N HIS A 131 4.47 -11.49 -24.20
CA HIS A 131 3.78 -10.76 -23.14
C HIS A 131 3.75 -11.54 -21.82
N SER A 132 3.36 -12.81 -21.89
CA SER A 132 3.29 -13.68 -20.72
C SER A 132 4.67 -13.88 -20.07
N THR A 133 5.72 -14.01 -20.88
CA THR A 133 7.11 -14.15 -20.39
C THR A 133 7.59 -12.88 -19.69
N ILE A 134 7.36 -11.71 -20.28
CA ILE A 134 7.73 -10.42 -19.68
C ILE A 134 7.01 -10.23 -18.34
N ILE A 135 5.71 -10.53 -18.30
CA ILE A 135 4.91 -10.35 -17.09
C ILE A 135 5.33 -11.33 -15.99
N SER A 136 5.58 -12.59 -16.33
CA SER A 136 6.11 -13.59 -15.39
C SER A 136 7.41 -13.11 -14.75
N TYR A 137 8.33 -12.57 -15.56
CA TYR A 137 9.59 -12.01 -15.08
C TYR A 137 9.39 -10.80 -14.15
N LEU A 138 8.53 -9.85 -14.54
CA LEU A 138 8.31 -8.60 -13.80
C LEU A 138 7.56 -8.80 -12.47
N PHE A 139 6.60 -9.73 -12.44
CA PHE A 139 5.75 -9.97 -11.28
C PHE A 139 6.13 -11.20 -10.47
N HIS A 140 7.20 -11.91 -10.86
CA HIS A 140 7.67 -13.13 -10.21
C HIS A 140 6.57 -14.20 -10.06
N ILE A 141 5.77 -14.38 -11.11
CA ILE A 141 4.71 -15.39 -11.21
C ILE A 141 5.09 -16.49 -12.19
#